data_AF-A0A2A4UCR5-F1
#
_entry.id   AF-A0A2A4UCR5-F1
#
_cell.length_a   1.000
_cell.length_b   1.000
_cell.length_c   1.000
_cell.angle_alpha   90.00
_cell.angle_beta   90.00
_cell.angle_gamma   90.00
#
_symmetry.space_group_name_H-M   'P 1'
#
loop_
_entity.id
_entity.type
_entity.pdbx_description
1 polymer ?
#
loop_
_entity_poly.entity_id
_entity_poly.type
_entity_poly.pdbx_seq_one_letter_code
_entity_poly.pdbx_strand_id
1 'polypeptide(L)' 'MVVSHDACSHIDFFADQGLMEQFAPNWNYRHISKDVLPALLEAGVSQEQIDTMMVGNPATIFGG' A
#
# COMPACT_ATOMS: atom_id res chain seq x y z
N MET A 1 2.83 12.50 -7.21
CA MET A 1 2.37 11.90 -5.94
C MET A 1 2.47 10.38 -6.08
N VAL A 2 2.87 9.65 -5.05
CA VAL A 2 3.00 8.18 -5.08
C VAL A 2 2.18 7.55 -3.95
N VAL A 3 1.75 6.30 -4.14
CA VAL A 3 1.19 5.46 -3.07
C VAL A 3 2.18 4.34 -2.77
N SER A 4 2.53 4.14 -1.49
CA SER A 4 3.56 3.19 -1.06
C SER A 4 3.10 2.32 0.11
N HIS A 5 3.71 1.15 0.25
CA HIS A 5 3.42 0.21 1.34
C HIS A 5 4.16 0.62 2.60
N ASP A 6 3.42 0.84 3.68
CA ASP A 6 3.97 0.91 5.04
C ASP A 6 3.77 -0.44 5.72
N ALA A 7 4.56 -1.44 5.28
CA ALA A 7 4.57 -2.77 5.86
C ALA A 7 6.00 -3.30 5.89
N CYS A 8 6.32 -4.12 6.88
CA CYS A 8 7.61 -4.76 7.06
C CYS A 8 7.46 -6.29 7.04
N SER A 9 8.48 -6.99 6.53
CA SER A 9 8.45 -8.46 6.46
C SER A 9 8.80 -9.12 7.80
N HIS A 10 9.61 -8.47 8.62
CA HIS A 10 10.00 -8.93 9.95
C HIS A 10 10.02 -7.73 10.89
N ILE A 11 9.49 -7.90 12.10
CA ILE A 11 9.51 -6.88 13.15
C ILE A 11 9.68 -7.54 14.52
N ASP A 12 10.58 -6.98 15.32
CA ASP A 12 10.91 -7.41 16.68
C ASP A 12 10.51 -6.38 17.74
N PHE A 13 9.95 -5.25 17.31
CA PHE A 13 9.47 -4.19 18.19
C PHE A 13 8.29 -4.60 19.09
N PHE A 14 7.52 -5.64 18.69
CA PHE A 14 6.38 -6.14 19.45
C PHE A 14 6.73 -7.42 20.21
N ALA A 15 6.48 -7.42 21.53
CA ALA A 15 6.70 -8.56 22.39
C ALA A 15 5.74 -9.74 22.09
N ASP A 16 4.52 -9.43 21.67
CA ASP A 16 3.55 -10.41 21.16
C ASP A 16 3.40 -10.23 19.65
N GLN A 17 3.85 -11.24 18.90
CA GLN A 17 3.80 -11.25 17.43
C GLN A 17 2.36 -11.37 16.89
N GLY A 18 1.43 -11.94 17.66
CA GLY A 18 0.01 -12.07 17.28
C GLY A 18 -0.82 -10.81 17.52
N LEU A 19 -0.27 -9.82 18.22
CA LEU A 19 -0.98 -8.59 18.56
C LEU A 19 -1.40 -7.82 17.29
N MET A 20 -0.54 -7.77 16.29
CA MET A 20 -0.78 -6.96 15.09
C MET A 20 -1.87 -7.52 14.19
N GLU A 21 -2.08 -8.84 14.20
CA GLU A 21 -3.19 -9.45 13.46
C GLU A 21 -4.55 -8.98 13.97
N GLN A 22 -4.65 -8.65 15.27
CA GLN A 22 -5.88 -8.15 15.89
C GLN A 22 -6.05 -6.63 15.73
N PHE A 23 -4.98 -5.86 15.97
CA PHE A 23 -5.05 -4.39 15.98
C PHE A 23 -4.91 -3.76 14.60
N ALA A 24 -4.18 -4.41 13.68
CA ALA A 24 -3.91 -3.92 12.34
C ALA A 24 -4.02 -5.07 11.32
N PRO A 25 -5.21 -5.69 11.14
CA PRO A 25 -5.39 -6.86 10.27
C PRO A 25 -5.02 -6.61 8.80
N ASN A 26 -5.03 -5.35 8.38
CA ASN A 26 -4.66 -4.92 7.04
C ASN A 26 -3.17 -4.54 6.91
N TRP A 27 -2.35 -4.76 7.93
CA TRP A 27 -0.93 -4.42 7.89
C TRP A 27 -0.12 -5.47 7.12
N ASN A 28 -0.33 -5.51 5.81
CA ASN A 28 0.35 -6.41 4.90
C ASN A 28 0.47 -5.78 3.50
N TYR A 29 1.43 -6.26 2.70
CA TYR A 29 1.70 -5.72 1.36
C TYR A 29 0.55 -5.88 0.35
N ARG A 30 -0.51 -6.61 0.68
CA ARG A 30 -1.65 -6.79 -0.24
C ARG A 30 -2.75 -5.76 -0.01
N HIS A 31 -2.73 -5.04 1.11
CA HIS A 31 -3.78 -4.11 1.47
C HIS A 31 -3.98 -3.01 0.42
N ILE A 32 -2.90 -2.44 -0.10
CA ILE A 32 -3.00 -1.41 -1.13
C ILE A 32 -3.67 -1.96 -2.38
N SER A 33 -3.19 -3.09 -2.91
CA SER A 33 -3.73 -3.67 -4.14
C SER A 33 -5.15 -4.22 -4.00
N LYS A 34 -5.52 -4.74 -2.82
CA LYS A 34 -6.82 -5.40 -2.62
C LYS A 34 -7.92 -4.48 -2.13
N ASP A 35 -7.57 -3.45 -1.35
CA ASP A 35 -8.55 -2.67 -0.62
C ASP A 35 -8.44 -1.18 -1.00
N VAL A 36 -7.23 -0.62 -1.00
CA VAL A 36 -7.04 0.83 -1.23
C VAL A 36 -7.31 1.21 -2.68
N LEU A 37 -6.74 0.49 -3.66
CA LEU A 37 -6.94 0.84 -5.07
C LEU A 37 -8.41 0.73 -5.51
N PRO A 38 -9.16 -0.34 -5.14
CA PRO A 38 -10.60 -0.39 -5.38
C PRO A 38 -11.37 0.75 -4.70
N ALA A 39 -11.07 1.07 -3.44
CA ALA A 39 -11.74 2.16 -2.72
C ALA A 39 -11.48 3.53 -3.37
N LEU A 40 -10.30 3.76 -3.93
CA LEU A 40 -9.98 4.99 -4.68
C LEU A 40 -10.78 5.08 -5.98
N LEU A 41 -10.93 3.97 -6.72
CA LEU A 41 -11.78 3.91 -7.91
C LEU A 41 -13.24 4.22 -7.57
N GLU A 42 -13.76 3.60 -6.50
CA GLU A 42 -15.12 3.86 -6.00
C GLU A 42 -15.32 5.31 -5.56
N ALA A 43 -14.27 5.94 -5.02
CA ALA A 43 -14.25 7.36 -4.67
C ALA A 43 -14.09 8.30 -5.89
N GLY A 44 -13.99 7.78 -7.11
CA GLY A 44 -13.93 8.55 -8.35
C GLY A 44 -12.53 8.92 -8.83
N VAL A 45 -11.47 8.35 -8.24
CA VAL A 45 -10.11 8.46 -8.79
C VAL A 45 -10.05 7.65 -10.09
N SER A 46 -9.48 8.23 -11.15
CA SER A 46 -9.41 7.53 -12.43
C SER A 46 -8.34 6.45 -12.44
N GLN A 47 -8.50 5.44 -13.30
CA GLN A 47 -7.46 4.43 -13.53
C GLN A 47 -6.13 5.07 -13.96
N GLU A 48 -6.18 6.09 -14.81
CA GLU A 48 -4.99 6.83 -15.25
C GLU A 48 -4.25 7.50 -14.07
N GLN A 49 -4.98 8.08 -13.12
CA GLN A 49 -4.38 8.65 -11.91
C GLN A 49 -3.75 7.56 -11.03
N ILE A 50 -4.40 6.40 -10.90
CA ILE A 50 -3.84 5.25 -10.18
C ILE A 50 -2.56 4.76 -10.86
N ASP A 51 -2.57 4.58 -12.17
CA ASP A 51 -1.40 4.14 -12.95
C ASP A 51 -0.25 5.15 -12.83
N THR A 52 -0.58 6.44 -12.83
CA THR A 52 0.40 7.51 -12.57
C THR A 52 1.02 7.38 -11.18
N MET A 53 0.24 7.09 -10.13
CA MET A 53 0.75 6.95 -8.75
C MET A 53 1.51 5.65 -8.50
N MET A 54 1.09 4.55 -9.12
CA MET A 54 1.60 3.20 -8.85
C MET A 54 2.71 2.76 -9.81
N VAL A 55 2.78 3.35 -11.01
CA VAL A 55 3.73 2.94 -12.06
C VAL A 55 4.49 4.14 -12.60
N GLY A 56 3.79 5.15 -13.12
CA GLY A 56 4.42 6.29 -13.81
C GLY A 56 5.42 7.03 -12.92
N ASN A 57 4.97 7.51 -11.77
CA ASN A 57 5.81 8.26 -10.84
C ASN A 57 6.96 7.40 -10.27
N PRO A 58 6.74 6.16 -9.81
CA PRO A 58 7.85 5.28 -9.42
C PRO A 58 8.86 5.03 -10.55
N ALA A 59 8.41 4.81 -11.78
CA ALA A 59 9.30 4.62 -12.92
C ALA A 59 10.15 5.88 -13.19
N THR A 60 9.58 7.08 -13.08
CA THR A 60 10.36 8.32 -13.19
C THR A 60 11.37 8.48 -12.06
N ILE A 61 10.99 8.13 -10.83
CA ILE A 61 11.85 8.27 -9.65
C ILE A 61 13.03 7.29 -9.68
N PHE A 62 12.80 6.06 -10.12
CA PHE A 62 13.79 4.97 -10.03
C PHE A 62 14.40 4.55 -11.37
N GLY A 63 13.85 5.02 -12.50
CA GLY A 63 14.19 4.53 -13.84
C GLY A 63 15.34 5.23 -14.54
N GLY A 64 15.68 6.47 -14.16
CA GLY A 64 16.73 7.27 -14.82
C GLY A 64 16.27 7.94 -16.11
#